data_AF-A0A7C1Q490-F1
#
_entry.id   AF-A0A7C1Q490-F1
#
_cell.length_a   1.000
_cell.length_b   1.000
_cell.length_c   1.000
_cell.angle_alpha   90.00
_cell.angle_beta   90.00
_cell.angle_gamma   90.00
#
_symmetry.space_group_name_H-M   'P 1'
#
loop_
_entity.id
_entity.type
_entity.pdbx_description
1 polymer ?
#
loop_
_entity_poly.entity_id
_entity_poly.type
_entity_poly.pdbx_seq_one_letter_code
_entity_poly.pdbx_strand_id
1 'polypeptide(L)'
;AVKTALRELQKIASEKHLDYQVSMEVTHHGPTGLRRPVLFVEVGSTEREWNDPLAVSAVAKAALAAAENDKTYQSGIGVGGNHYAPRHTRFILESSDALGHLIPSYALEKLDKTMFQQAVSKSGASFCFLDWKGMKREQREKVIGLADEIGVELRRNISKPGVDAGIGSKLFAVNREIFSIAEKTDPQRLRGVILNLGGVPVVKSGHLTAEFSAPTDIRRGVLRGCMEILAVKNPAISGRSLVLEGRMFDPNKAVSLGLRHGPDFARLSKGLAVDVGGRMIQPEEVMQKKKIKIELDIETLELLSQLGVLRDGS
;
A
#
# COMPACT_ATOMS: atom_id res chain seq x y z
N ALA A 1 0.24 -15.00 -15.85
CA ALA A 1 -0.77 -16.05 -15.61
C ALA A 1 -1.25 -16.07 -14.15
N VAL A 2 -0.59 -16.75 -13.20
CA VAL A 2 -1.04 -16.91 -11.78
C VAL A 2 -1.47 -15.58 -11.14
N LYS A 3 -0.56 -14.60 -11.14
CA LYS A 3 -0.82 -13.28 -10.56
C LYS A 3 -2.01 -12.56 -11.20
N THR A 4 -2.14 -12.69 -12.53
CA THR A 4 -3.23 -12.11 -13.29
C THR A 4 -4.56 -12.75 -12.92
N ALA A 5 -4.62 -14.09 -12.87
CA ALA A 5 -5.79 -14.83 -12.42
C ALA A 5 -6.22 -14.42 -11.01
N LEU A 6 -5.28 -14.39 -10.06
CA LEU A 6 -5.56 -14.06 -8.66
C LEU A 6 -6.10 -12.63 -8.51
N ARG A 7 -5.52 -11.66 -9.25
CA ARG A 7 -6.01 -10.28 -9.24
C ARG A 7 -7.40 -10.16 -9.85
N GLU A 8 -7.67 -10.88 -10.94
CA GLU A 8 -8.99 -10.86 -11.59
C GLU A 8 -10.05 -11.52 -10.70
N LEU A 9 -9.75 -12.65 -10.04
CA LEU A 9 -10.61 -13.25 -9.02
C LEU A 9 -10.91 -12.26 -7.89
N GLN A 10 -9.87 -11.63 -7.32
CA GLN A 10 -10.01 -10.68 -6.22
C GLN A 10 -10.87 -9.47 -6.62
N LYS A 11 -10.68 -8.97 -7.84
CA LYS A 11 -11.47 -7.88 -8.41
C LYS A 11 -12.93 -8.28 -8.57
N ILE A 12 -13.23 -9.40 -9.24
CA ILE A 12 -14.61 -9.85 -9.50
C ILE A 12 -15.32 -10.17 -8.19
N ALA A 13 -14.66 -10.85 -7.25
CA ALA A 13 -15.22 -11.14 -5.93
C ALA A 13 -15.62 -9.85 -5.18
N SER A 14 -14.77 -8.81 -5.25
CA SER A 14 -15.04 -7.52 -4.65
C SER A 14 -16.17 -6.76 -5.36
N GLU A 15 -16.16 -6.70 -6.69
CA GLU A 15 -17.15 -5.95 -7.50
C GLU A 15 -18.55 -6.57 -7.42
N LYS A 16 -18.62 -7.91 -7.33
CA LYS A 16 -19.88 -8.65 -7.25
C LYS A 16 -20.30 -9.01 -5.83
N HIS A 17 -19.53 -8.60 -4.82
CA HIS A 17 -19.76 -8.93 -3.42
C HIS A 17 -19.95 -10.43 -3.18
N LEU A 18 -19.10 -11.25 -3.79
CA LEU A 18 -19.15 -12.70 -3.63
C LEU A 18 -18.63 -13.08 -2.22
N ASP A 19 -19.38 -13.93 -1.52
CA ASP A 19 -19.00 -14.44 -0.20
C ASP A 19 -18.00 -15.61 -0.31
N TYR A 20 -16.89 -15.35 -1.00
CA TYR A 20 -15.83 -16.33 -1.25
C TYR A 20 -14.47 -15.77 -0.85
N GLN A 21 -13.65 -16.62 -0.24
CA GLN A 21 -12.25 -16.31 -0.03
C GLN A 21 -11.46 -16.54 -1.33
N VAL A 22 -10.74 -15.52 -1.79
CA VAL A 22 -9.79 -15.66 -2.90
C VAL A 22 -8.41 -15.97 -2.33
N SER A 23 -7.84 -17.12 -2.70
CA SER A 23 -6.54 -17.57 -2.23
C SER A 23 -5.75 -18.33 -3.28
N MET A 24 -4.44 -18.34 -3.11
CA MET A 24 -3.58 -19.37 -3.68
C MET A 24 -3.73 -20.67 -2.91
N GLU A 25 -3.42 -21.78 -3.57
CA GLU A 25 -3.17 -23.05 -2.92
C GLU A 25 -1.73 -23.46 -3.12
N VAL A 26 -1.20 -24.22 -2.17
CA VAL A 26 0.16 -24.77 -2.28
C VAL A 26 0.26 -25.75 -3.44
N THR A 27 1.47 -26.04 -3.92
CA THR A 27 1.66 -27.03 -4.99
C THR A 27 1.21 -28.40 -4.49
N HIS A 28 0.21 -28.99 -5.14
CA HIS A 28 -0.31 -30.30 -4.78
C HIS A 28 -1.00 -30.95 -5.99
N HIS A 29 -1.29 -32.25 -5.87
CA HIS A 29 -1.88 -33.10 -6.91
C HIS A 29 -1.10 -33.15 -8.24
N GLY A 30 -1.60 -33.95 -9.18
CA GLY A 30 -1.09 -34.04 -10.54
C GLY A 30 -1.96 -33.24 -11.53
N PRO A 31 -1.62 -33.25 -12.84
CA PRO A 31 -0.54 -34.02 -13.47
C PRO A 31 0.83 -33.33 -13.40
N THR A 32 1.90 -34.10 -13.20
CA THR A 32 3.28 -33.56 -13.05
C THR A 32 4.14 -33.71 -14.32
N GLY A 33 3.72 -34.52 -15.29
CA GLY A 33 4.46 -34.85 -16.52
C GLY A 33 4.30 -33.84 -17.67
N LEU A 34 3.76 -32.66 -17.39
CA LEU A 34 3.48 -31.63 -18.39
C LEU A 34 4.75 -30.85 -18.74
N ARG A 35 4.95 -30.59 -20.04
CA ARG A 35 6.11 -29.81 -20.55
C ARG A 35 5.80 -28.33 -20.77
N ARG A 36 4.52 -27.95 -20.81
CA ARG A 36 4.07 -26.56 -20.94
C ARG A 36 3.68 -26.02 -19.57
N PRO A 37 3.85 -24.72 -19.30
CA PRO A 37 3.29 -24.09 -18.10
C PRO A 37 1.79 -24.33 -18.02
N VAL A 38 1.31 -24.74 -16.85
CA VAL A 38 -0.12 -24.99 -16.58
C VAL A 38 -0.50 -24.34 -15.25
N LEU A 39 -1.74 -23.85 -15.20
CA LEU A 39 -2.38 -23.22 -14.05
C LEU A 39 -3.76 -23.84 -13.87
N PHE A 40 -4.12 -24.11 -12.62
CA PHE A 40 -5.48 -24.42 -12.21
C PHE A 40 -6.13 -23.16 -11.63
N VAL A 41 -7.38 -22.91 -12.02
CA VAL A 41 -8.22 -21.84 -11.45
C VAL A 41 -9.53 -22.49 -11.07
N GLU A 42 -9.86 -22.47 -9.78
CA GLU A 42 -10.83 -23.39 -9.20
C GLU A 42 -11.92 -22.65 -8.41
N VAL A 43 -13.07 -23.31 -8.27
CA VAL A 43 -14.15 -22.94 -7.35
C VAL A 43 -14.36 -24.10 -6.39
N GLY A 44 -14.53 -23.79 -5.11
CA GLY A 44 -14.68 -24.78 -4.06
C GLY A 44 -15.52 -24.27 -2.90
N SER A 45 -15.84 -25.11 -1.93
CA SER A 45 -15.24 -26.46 -1.75
C SER A 45 -16.22 -27.62 -1.88
N THR A 46 -17.51 -27.37 -2.12
CA THR A 46 -18.52 -28.41 -2.24
C THR A 46 -19.32 -28.28 -3.54
N GLU A 47 -20.15 -29.29 -3.82
CA GLU A 47 -21.07 -29.29 -4.96
C GLU A 47 -21.97 -28.04 -5.00
N ARG A 48 -22.28 -27.45 -3.84
CA ARG A 48 -23.02 -26.18 -3.79
C ARG A 48 -22.25 -25.07 -4.50
N GLU A 49 -20.98 -24.88 -4.15
CA GLU A 49 -20.14 -23.82 -4.73
C GLU A 49 -19.78 -24.12 -6.19
N TRP A 50 -19.63 -25.40 -6.56
CA TRP A 50 -19.40 -25.81 -7.95
C TRP A 50 -20.57 -25.45 -8.87
N ASN A 51 -21.79 -25.37 -8.31
CA ASN A 51 -23.01 -24.99 -9.04
C ASN A 51 -23.36 -23.51 -8.88
N ASP A 52 -22.51 -22.68 -8.26
CA ASP A 52 -22.72 -21.23 -8.18
C ASP A 52 -22.30 -20.55 -9.51
N PRO A 53 -23.26 -20.03 -10.30
CA PRO A 53 -22.95 -19.45 -11.60
C PRO A 53 -22.09 -18.18 -11.51
N LEU A 54 -22.16 -17.44 -10.40
CA LEU A 54 -21.34 -16.24 -10.22
C LEU A 54 -19.89 -16.59 -9.93
N ALA A 55 -19.65 -17.59 -9.07
CA ALA A 55 -18.33 -18.08 -8.74
C ALA A 55 -17.66 -18.77 -9.94
N VAL A 56 -18.39 -19.64 -10.63
CA VAL A 56 -17.92 -20.29 -11.87
C VAL A 56 -17.59 -19.25 -12.95
N SER A 57 -18.44 -18.21 -13.11
CA SER A 57 -18.16 -17.11 -14.03
C SER A 57 -16.89 -16.34 -13.66
N ALA A 58 -16.62 -16.13 -12.37
CA ALA A 58 -15.40 -15.48 -11.91
C ALA A 58 -14.14 -16.30 -12.27
N VAL A 59 -14.18 -17.61 -12.02
CA VAL A 59 -13.11 -18.56 -12.38
C VAL A 59 -12.86 -18.57 -13.89
N ALA A 60 -13.90 -18.67 -14.71
CA ALA A 60 -13.77 -18.66 -16.16
C ALA A 60 -13.12 -17.37 -16.69
N LYS A 61 -13.54 -16.21 -16.16
CA LYS A 61 -12.96 -14.90 -16.51
C LYS A 61 -11.50 -14.78 -16.08
N ALA A 62 -11.16 -15.25 -14.87
CA ALA A 62 -9.79 -15.23 -14.38
C ALA A 62 -8.87 -16.16 -15.20
N ALA A 63 -9.37 -17.33 -15.61
CA ALA A 63 -8.65 -18.24 -16.50
C ALA A 63 -8.39 -17.60 -17.87
N LEU A 64 -9.40 -16.94 -18.46
CA LEU A 64 -9.24 -16.20 -19.73
C LEU A 64 -8.22 -15.06 -19.59
N ALA A 65 -8.34 -14.23 -18.55
CA ALA A 65 -7.40 -13.14 -18.28
C ALA A 65 -5.96 -13.65 -18.08
N ALA A 66 -5.79 -14.85 -17.50
CA ALA A 66 -4.48 -15.47 -17.36
C ALA A 66 -3.91 -16.00 -18.68
N ALA A 67 -4.76 -16.50 -19.58
CA ALA A 67 -4.38 -16.99 -20.90
C ALA A 67 -4.03 -15.84 -21.87
N GLU A 68 -4.74 -14.72 -21.77
CA GLU A 68 -4.51 -13.51 -22.59
C GLU A 68 -3.41 -12.59 -22.03
N ASN A 69 -2.82 -12.95 -20.88
CA ASN A 69 -1.84 -12.12 -20.20
C ASN A 69 -0.53 -11.97 -20.99
N ASP A 70 -0.19 -10.73 -21.34
CA ASP A 70 1.06 -10.30 -21.96
C ASP A 70 2.12 -9.79 -20.97
N LYS A 71 1.74 -9.60 -19.69
CA LYS A 71 2.63 -9.05 -18.65
C LYS A 71 3.65 -10.08 -18.17
N THR A 72 4.89 -9.62 -17.97
CA THR A 72 5.97 -10.36 -17.30
C THR A 72 6.18 -9.83 -15.88
N TYR A 73 6.58 -10.73 -14.99
CA TYR A 73 6.85 -10.42 -13.59
C TYR A 73 8.17 -11.08 -13.18
N GLN A 74 8.87 -10.50 -12.20
CA GLN A 74 9.91 -11.25 -11.51
C GLN A 74 9.23 -12.45 -10.83
N SER A 75 9.74 -13.65 -11.09
CA SER A 75 9.16 -14.90 -10.59
C SER A 75 9.96 -15.41 -9.39
N GLY A 76 9.26 -15.95 -8.41
CA GLY A 76 9.85 -16.64 -7.27
C GLY A 76 9.13 -17.95 -6.95
N ILE A 77 9.69 -18.71 -6.02
CA ILE A 77 8.97 -19.78 -5.32
C ILE A 77 8.55 -19.29 -3.94
N GLY A 78 7.50 -19.89 -3.38
CA GLY A 78 7.04 -19.63 -2.02
C GLY A 78 7.29 -20.82 -1.10
N VAL A 79 7.73 -20.58 0.12
CA VAL A 79 8.01 -21.66 1.08
C VAL A 79 7.43 -21.35 2.46
N GLY A 80 6.83 -22.35 3.08
CA GLY A 80 6.19 -22.28 4.40
C GLY A 80 4.68 -22.04 4.35
N GLY A 81 4.05 -21.97 5.53
CA GLY A 81 2.62 -21.75 5.67
C GLY A 81 1.78 -23.02 5.56
N ASN A 82 0.46 -22.84 5.59
CA ASN A 82 -0.53 -23.91 5.45
C ASN A 82 -0.96 -24.11 3.99
N HIS A 83 -1.93 -24.99 3.77
CA HIS A 83 -2.42 -25.37 2.44
C HIS A 83 -2.97 -24.18 1.61
N TYR A 84 -3.65 -23.23 2.25
CA TYR A 84 -4.25 -22.06 1.59
C TYR A 84 -3.30 -20.85 1.45
N ALA A 85 -2.02 -21.01 1.83
CA ALA A 85 -0.94 -20.06 1.58
C ALA A 85 -1.31 -18.56 1.71
N PRO A 86 -1.90 -18.10 2.84
CA PRO A 86 -2.48 -16.75 2.93
C PRO A 86 -1.42 -15.64 2.81
N ARG A 87 -0.20 -15.90 3.30
CA ARG A 87 0.91 -14.94 3.20
C ARG A 87 1.43 -14.83 1.77
N HIS A 88 1.44 -15.93 1.02
CA HIS A 88 1.84 -15.96 -0.39
C HIS A 88 0.78 -15.32 -1.28
N THR A 89 -0.50 -15.59 -1.01
CA THR A 89 -1.64 -14.89 -1.63
C THR A 89 -1.47 -13.37 -1.47
N ARG A 90 -1.23 -12.92 -0.22
CA ARG A 90 -0.96 -11.52 0.07
C ARG A 90 0.26 -11.00 -0.68
N PHE A 91 1.36 -11.74 -0.71
CA PHE A 91 2.57 -11.35 -1.44
C PHE A 91 2.26 -11.10 -2.93
N ILE A 92 1.58 -12.03 -3.61
CA ILE A 92 1.29 -11.90 -5.04
C ILE A 92 0.37 -10.70 -5.32
N LEU A 93 -0.64 -10.46 -4.47
CA LEU A 93 -1.56 -9.33 -4.61
C LEU A 93 -0.85 -7.99 -4.37
N GLU A 94 -0.08 -7.90 -3.28
CA GLU A 94 0.50 -6.66 -2.77
C GLU A 94 1.89 -6.31 -3.30
N SER A 95 2.63 -7.22 -3.95
CA SER A 95 3.97 -6.95 -4.51
C SER A 95 3.94 -6.66 -6.01
N SER A 96 5.09 -6.33 -6.61
CA SER A 96 5.29 -6.34 -8.07
C SER A 96 5.51 -7.75 -8.64
N ASP A 97 5.83 -8.73 -7.80
CA ASP A 97 6.38 -10.02 -8.22
C ASP A 97 5.31 -11.12 -8.24
N ALA A 98 5.61 -12.23 -8.91
CA ALA A 98 4.76 -13.41 -8.97
C ALA A 98 5.43 -14.60 -8.29
N LEU A 99 4.63 -15.56 -7.85
CA LEU A 99 5.13 -16.85 -7.36
C LEU A 99 4.62 -17.98 -8.25
N GLY A 100 5.51 -18.93 -8.55
CA GLY A 100 5.18 -20.19 -9.19
C GLY A 100 4.88 -21.26 -8.14
N HIS A 101 5.79 -22.22 -7.98
CA HIS A 101 5.64 -23.27 -6.97
C HIS A 101 5.59 -22.72 -5.54
N LEU A 102 4.61 -23.20 -4.78
CA LEU A 102 4.46 -22.97 -3.35
C LEU A 102 4.68 -24.28 -2.59
N ILE A 103 5.55 -24.28 -1.58
CA ILE A 103 5.95 -25.46 -0.80
C ILE A 103 5.46 -25.28 0.65
N PRO A 104 4.46 -26.06 1.11
CA PRO A 104 3.88 -25.91 2.45
C PRO A 104 4.83 -26.42 3.54
N SER A 105 4.65 -25.94 4.77
CA SER A 105 5.49 -26.34 5.91
C SER A 105 5.47 -27.85 6.18
N TYR A 106 4.34 -28.54 5.96
CA TYR A 106 4.24 -29.98 6.18
C TYR A 106 5.02 -30.82 5.15
N ALA A 107 5.41 -30.24 4.00
CA ALA A 107 6.20 -30.93 2.99
C ALA A 107 7.72 -30.78 3.18
N LEU A 108 8.15 -29.85 4.03
CA LEU A 108 9.57 -29.50 4.18
C LEU A 108 10.43 -30.60 4.75
N GLU A 109 9.86 -31.55 5.49
CA GLU A 109 10.59 -32.72 5.98
C GLU A 109 11.13 -33.56 4.82
N LYS A 110 10.29 -33.81 3.80
CA LYS A 110 10.61 -34.63 2.63
C LYS A 110 11.27 -33.86 1.49
N LEU A 111 11.31 -32.53 1.57
CA LEU A 111 11.94 -31.69 0.57
C LEU A 111 13.46 -31.95 0.51
N ASP A 112 13.96 -32.35 -0.65
CA ASP A 112 15.40 -32.46 -0.91
C ASP A 112 15.89 -31.39 -1.89
N LYS A 113 17.21 -31.37 -2.13
CA LYS A 113 17.86 -30.42 -3.04
C LYS A 113 17.33 -30.52 -4.47
N THR A 114 17.14 -31.74 -4.97
CA THR A 114 16.66 -31.99 -6.32
C THR A 114 15.24 -31.44 -6.51
N MET A 115 14.36 -31.67 -5.53
CA MET A 115 13.00 -31.14 -5.53
C MET A 115 12.98 -29.62 -5.47
N PHE A 116 13.80 -29.00 -4.61
CA PHE A 116 13.89 -27.56 -4.53
C PHE A 116 14.42 -26.94 -5.84
N GLN A 117 15.47 -27.52 -6.41
CA GLN A 117 16.02 -27.09 -7.70
C GLN A 117 15.00 -27.23 -8.84
N GLN A 118 14.21 -28.31 -8.85
CA GLN A 118 13.11 -28.45 -9.80
C GLN A 118 12.04 -27.38 -9.61
N ALA A 119 11.66 -27.07 -8.37
CA ALA A 119 10.67 -26.03 -8.08
C ALA A 119 11.15 -24.65 -8.58
N VAL A 120 12.42 -24.32 -8.34
CA VAL A 120 13.06 -23.08 -8.82
C VAL A 120 13.07 -23.04 -10.35
N SER A 121 13.60 -24.09 -10.99
CA SER A 121 13.76 -24.14 -12.44
C SER A 121 12.42 -24.12 -13.18
N LYS A 122 11.45 -24.95 -12.76
CA LYS A 122 10.12 -25.01 -13.38
C LYS A 122 9.28 -23.74 -13.17
N SER A 123 9.59 -22.96 -12.13
CA SER A 123 8.95 -21.66 -11.89
C SER A 123 9.66 -20.50 -12.61
N GLY A 124 10.83 -20.72 -13.22
CA GLY A 124 11.70 -19.64 -13.69
C GLY A 124 12.07 -18.66 -12.57
N ALA A 125 12.22 -19.17 -11.34
CA ALA A 125 12.32 -18.35 -10.15
C ALA A 125 13.72 -17.74 -9.98
N SER A 126 13.78 -16.44 -9.69
CA SER A 126 15.01 -15.73 -9.30
C SER A 126 15.12 -15.52 -7.79
N PHE A 127 14.03 -15.73 -7.04
CA PHE A 127 13.99 -15.58 -5.59
C PHE A 127 13.09 -16.64 -4.92
N CYS A 128 13.21 -16.76 -3.61
CA CYS A 128 12.43 -17.63 -2.76
C CYS A 128 11.82 -16.80 -1.62
N PHE A 129 10.49 -16.67 -1.62
CA PHE A 129 9.74 -15.94 -0.59
C PHE A 129 9.38 -16.86 0.58
N LEU A 130 9.75 -16.46 1.79
CA LEU A 130 9.57 -17.23 3.00
C LEU A 130 8.39 -16.73 3.84
N ASP A 131 7.46 -17.62 4.15
CA ASP A 131 6.59 -17.47 5.31
C ASP A 131 7.37 -17.81 6.58
N TRP A 132 8.12 -16.81 7.06
CA TRP A 132 9.01 -16.98 8.20
C TRP A 132 8.30 -17.48 9.47
N LYS A 133 7.07 -17.00 9.70
CA LYS A 133 6.26 -17.36 10.88
C LYS A 133 5.51 -18.68 10.68
N GLY A 134 5.27 -19.08 9.43
CA GLY A 134 4.64 -20.35 9.08
C GLY A 134 5.53 -21.59 9.22
N MET A 135 6.82 -21.43 9.53
CA MET A 135 7.80 -22.52 9.62
C MET A 135 8.43 -22.66 11.02
N LYS A 136 8.87 -23.87 11.36
CA LYS A 136 9.74 -24.13 12.52
C LYS A 136 11.18 -23.67 12.24
N ARG A 137 12.02 -23.58 13.27
CA ARG A 137 13.40 -23.10 13.14
C ARG A 137 14.22 -24.00 12.21
N GLU A 138 14.15 -25.30 12.42
CA GLU A 138 14.90 -26.32 11.68
C GLU A 138 14.49 -26.30 10.20
N GLN A 139 13.20 -26.06 9.93
CA GLN A 139 12.68 -25.92 8.57
C GLN A 139 13.24 -24.68 7.87
N ARG A 140 13.35 -23.55 8.58
CA ARG A 140 13.96 -22.33 8.03
C ARG A 140 15.44 -22.54 7.71
N GLU A 141 16.19 -23.14 8.64
CA GLU A 141 17.61 -23.45 8.46
C GLU A 141 17.82 -24.37 7.25
N LYS A 142 17.00 -25.41 7.09
CA LYS A 142 17.01 -26.30 5.91
C LYS A 142 16.79 -25.53 4.60
N VAL A 143 15.76 -24.69 4.54
CA VAL A 143 15.43 -23.92 3.32
C VAL A 143 16.52 -22.89 3.00
N ILE A 144 17.13 -22.27 4.01
CA ILE A 144 18.26 -21.36 3.83
C ILE A 144 19.44 -22.10 3.20
N GLY A 145 19.81 -23.26 3.75
CA GLY A 145 20.90 -24.07 3.19
C GLY A 145 20.66 -24.48 1.74
N LEU A 146 19.43 -24.92 1.41
CA LEU A 146 19.06 -25.26 0.03
C LEU A 146 19.14 -24.04 -0.92
N ALA A 147 18.69 -22.87 -0.48
CA ALA A 147 18.74 -21.66 -1.28
C ALA A 147 20.18 -21.18 -1.50
N ASP A 148 21.02 -21.23 -0.47
CA ASP A 148 22.45 -20.86 -0.56
C ASP A 148 23.21 -21.80 -1.51
N GLU A 149 22.97 -23.12 -1.41
CA GLU A 149 23.60 -24.10 -2.31
C GLU A 149 23.21 -23.94 -3.78
N ILE A 150 22.00 -23.44 -4.05
CA ILE A 150 21.47 -23.28 -5.41
C ILE A 150 21.69 -21.84 -5.92
N GLY A 151 22.01 -20.89 -5.03
CA GLY A 151 22.23 -19.49 -5.37
C GLY A 151 20.95 -18.70 -5.62
N VAL A 152 19.87 -19.00 -4.88
CA VAL A 152 18.57 -18.30 -5.01
C VAL A 152 18.41 -17.25 -3.92
N GLU A 153 18.06 -16.03 -4.30
CA GLU A 153 17.81 -14.92 -3.37
C GLU A 153 16.68 -15.25 -2.39
N LEU A 154 16.88 -15.04 -1.08
CA LEU A 154 15.84 -15.22 -0.07
C LEU A 154 15.14 -13.90 0.25
N ARG A 155 13.81 -13.88 0.14
CA ARG A 155 12.96 -12.74 0.55
C ARG A 155 12.07 -13.14 1.71
N ARG A 156 12.01 -12.30 2.74
CA ARG A 156 11.15 -12.53 3.92
C ARG A 156 10.02 -11.52 3.99
N ASN A 157 10.26 -10.30 3.56
CA ASN A 157 9.27 -9.23 3.61
C ASN A 157 8.50 -9.18 2.28
N ILE A 158 7.25 -8.75 2.36
CA ILE A 158 6.51 -8.40 1.15
C ILE A 158 7.03 -7.02 0.74
N SER A 159 7.93 -7.00 -0.23
CA SER A 159 8.33 -5.77 -0.88
C SER A 159 7.11 -5.28 -1.66
N LYS A 160 6.38 -4.32 -1.05
CA LYS A 160 5.31 -3.62 -1.75
C LYS A 160 5.91 -2.92 -2.97
N PRO A 161 5.18 -2.73 -4.10
CA PRO A 161 5.66 -1.92 -5.20
C PRO A 161 6.21 -0.62 -4.61
N GLY A 162 7.53 -0.46 -4.72
CA GLY A 162 8.25 0.63 -4.10
C GLY A 162 9.27 0.31 -2.99
N VAL A 163 9.22 -0.82 -2.30
CA VAL A 163 10.06 -0.97 -1.08
C VAL A 163 11.47 -1.53 -1.37
N ASP A 164 11.69 -2.20 -2.51
CA ASP A 164 13.04 -2.59 -2.96
C ASP A 164 13.16 -2.34 -4.48
N ALA A 165 13.28 -1.07 -4.87
CA ALA A 165 13.66 -0.71 -6.24
C ALA A 165 15.18 -0.68 -6.39
N GLY A 166 15.81 -1.84 -6.20
CA GLY A 166 17.10 -2.11 -6.81
C GLY A 166 16.88 -2.21 -8.31
N ILE A 167 17.32 -1.18 -9.05
CA ILE A 167 17.17 -0.92 -10.49
C ILE A 167 16.03 0.06 -10.81
N GLY A 168 16.37 1.36 -10.83
CA GLY A 168 15.66 2.38 -11.61
C GLY A 168 14.95 3.50 -10.85
N SER A 169 14.78 3.44 -9.53
CA SER A 169 14.09 4.50 -8.78
C SER A 169 15.02 5.67 -8.44
N LYS A 170 14.59 6.89 -8.74
CA LYS A 170 15.25 8.14 -8.35
C LYS A 170 14.57 8.73 -7.11
N LEU A 171 15.34 9.43 -6.28
CA LEU A 171 14.81 10.22 -5.19
C LEU A 171 14.28 11.55 -5.74
N PHE A 172 13.06 11.90 -5.36
CA PHE A 172 12.43 13.17 -5.65
C PHE A 172 12.05 13.86 -4.36
N ALA A 173 11.99 15.19 -4.40
CA ALA A 173 11.53 16.01 -3.29
C ALA A 173 10.52 17.04 -3.78
N VAL A 174 9.58 17.38 -2.90
CA VAL A 174 8.64 18.48 -3.08
C VAL A 174 8.82 19.54 -1.98
N ASN A 175 8.17 20.69 -2.12
CA ASN A 175 8.24 21.75 -1.11
C ASN A 175 7.89 21.21 0.29
N ARG A 176 8.88 21.29 1.19
CA ARG A 176 8.82 20.68 2.52
C ARG A 176 7.72 21.25 3.40
N GLU A 177 7.44 22.56 3.30
CA GLU A 177 6.45 23.23 4.12
C GLU A 177 5.03 22.83 3.71
N ILE A 178 4.73 22.87 2.41
CA ILE A 178 3.44 22.39 1.86
C ILE A 178 3.22 20.94 2.27
N PHE A 179 4.21 20.08 2.06
CA PHE A 179 4.11 18.66 2.38
C PHE A 179 3.90 18.42 3.87
N SER A 180 4.64 19.12 4.75
CA SER A 180 4.51 18.93 6.20
C SER A 180 3.13 19.34 6.72
N ILE A 181 2.51 20.39 6.15
CA ILE A 181 1.16 20.78 6.56
C ILE A 181 0.13 19.77 6.03
N ALA A 182 0.32 19.23 4.83
CA ALA A 182 -0.54 18.17 4.29
C ALA A 182 -0.41 16.88 5.12
N GLU A 183 0.81 16.47 5.50
CA GLU A 183 1.07 15.30 6.35
C GLU A 183 0.39 15.42 7.72
N LYS A 184 0.47 16.59 8.35
CA LYS A 184 -0.22 16.86 9.63
C LYS A 184 -1.75 16.91 9.50
N THR A 185 -2.25 17.19 8.30
CA THR A 185 -3.70 17.29 8.04
C THR A 185 -4.30 15.92 7.77
N ASP A 186 -3.67 15.11 6.93
CA ASP A 186 -4.11 13.74 6.62
C ASP A 186 -2.93 12.87 6.13
N PRO A 187 -2.19 12.23 7.06
CA PRO A 187 -0.99 11.46 6.71
C PRO A 187 -1.34 10.16 5.96
N GLN A 188 -2.50 9.56 6.23
CA GLN A 188 -2.91 8.33 5.56
C GLN A 188 -3.27 8.58 4.10
N ARG A 189 -4.05 9.63 3.81
CA ARG A 189 -4.35 10.02 2.44
C ARG A 189 -3.11 10.43 1.68
N LEU A 190 -2.20 11.20 2.30
CA LEU A 190 -0.94 11.60 1.67
C LEU A 190 -0.06 10.39 1.31
N ARG A 191 0.05 9.41 2.22
CA ARG A 191 0.72 8.14 1.93
C ARG A 191 0.08 7.42 0.75
N GLY A 192 -1.25 7.35 0.72
CA GLY A 192 -2.01 6.74 -0.37
C GLY A 192 -1.74 7.41 -1.73
N VAL A 193 -1.69 8.74 -1.77
CA VAL A 193 -1.34 9.50 -2.99
C VAL A 193 0.01 9.07 -3.54
N ILE A 194 1.05 9.05 -2.70
CA ILE A 194 2.41 8.70 -3.12
C ILE A 194 2.46 7.26 -3.67
N LEU A 195 1.84 6.31 -2.95
CA LEU A 195 1.80 4.91 -3.36
C LEU A 195 1.02 4.71 -4.67
N ASN A 196 -0.11 5.37 -4.84
CA ASN A 196 -0.95 5.27 -6.04
C ASN A 196 -0.26 5.85 -7.29
N LEU A 197 0.63 6.83 -7.11
CA LEU A 197 1.47 7.37 -8.18
C LEU A 197 2.69 6.48 -8.49
N GLY A 198 2.83 5.32 -7.84
CA GLY A 198 3.99 4.45 -8.00
C GLY A 198 5.24 4.94 -7.25
N GLY A 199 5.06 5.88 -6.31
CA GLY A 199 6.11 6.39 -5.45
C GLY A 199 6.22 5.65 -4.12
N VAL A 200 7.32 5.92 -3.42
CA VAL A 200 7.72 5.26 -2.19
C VAL A 200 7.99 6.34 -1.16
N PRO A 201 7.14 6.51 -0.15
CA PRO A 201 7.35 7.56 0.83
C PRO A 201 8.60 7.26 1.66
N VAL A 202 9.46 8.27 1.84
CA VAL A 202 10.51 8.22 2.85
C VAL A 202 9.88 8.53 4.21
N VAL A 203 10.19 7.72 5.22
CA VAL A 203 9.67 7.88 6.58
C VAL A 203 10.83 8.12 7.53
N LYS A 204 10.75 9.19 8.33
CA LYS A 204 11.71 9.48 9.40
C LYS A 204 10.96 9.67 10.71
N SER A 205 11.36 8.93 11.74
CA SER A 205 10.74 8.98 13.07
C SER A 205 9.21 8.80 13.06
N GLY A 206 8.70 7.95 12.18
CA GLY A 206 7.26 7.68 12.04
C GLY A 206 6.48 8.66 11.16
N HIS A 207 7.09 9.74 10.68
CA HIS A 207 6.46 10.75 9.83
C HIS A 207 6.90 10.63 8.38
N LEU A 208 5.97 10.91 7.45
CA LEU A 208 6.32 11.03 6.03
C LEU A 208 7.22 12.26 5.85
N THR A 209 8.28 12.14 5.06
CA THR A 209 9.09 13.28 4.65
C THR A 209 8.63 13.77 3.28
N ALA A 210 9.03 14.98 2.92
CA ALA A 210 8.78 15.55 1.59
C ALA A 210 9.61 14.88 0.48
N GLU A 211 10.34 13.80 0.80
CA GLU A 211 11.15 13.01 -0.11
C GLU A 211 10.44 11.67 -0.39
N PHE A 212 10.52 11.20 -1.62
CA PHE A 212 10.01 9.89 -2.01
C PHE A 212 10.82 9.34 -3.17
N SER A 213 10.92 8.02 -3.24
CA SER A 213 11.54 7.34 -4.39
C SER A 213 10.47 7.06 -5.44
N ALA A 214 10.79 7.15 -6.73
CA ALA A 214 9.89 6.76 -7.81
C ALA A 214 10.69 6.41 -9.10
N PRO A 215 10.16 5.57 -10.00
CA PRO A 215 10.81 5.27 -11.28
C PRO A 215 10.76 6.44 -12.27
N THR A 216 9.77 7.33 -12.12
CA THR A 216 9.58 8.55 -12.94
C THR A 216 9.31 9.75 -12.03
N ASP A 217 9.42 10.96 -12.57
CA ASP A 217 9.12 12.17 -11.79
C ASP A 217 7.61 12.32 -11.55
N ILE A 218 7.20 12.09 -10.31
CA ILE A 218 5.81 12.19 -9.86
C ILE A 218 5.55 13.42 -8.99
N ARG A 219 6.50 14.38 -8.90
CA ARG A 219 6.41 15.55 -8.01
C ARG A 219 5.14 16.36 -8.19
N ARG A 220 4.70 16.55 -9.43
CA ARG A 220 3.44 17.24 -9.75
C ARG A 220 2.22 16.55 -9.17
N GLY A 221 2.15 15.22 -9.27
CA GLY A 221 1.04 14.43 -8.73
C GLY A 221 1.01 14.47 -7.21
N VAL A 222 2.18 14.39 -6.57
CA VAL A 222 2.30 14.51 -5.11
C VAL A 222 1.89 15.91 -4.65
N LEU A 223 2.35 16.97 -5.32
CA LEU A 223 1.93 18.35 -5.04
C LEU A 223 0.41 18.54 -5.18
N ARG A 224 -0.20 17.97 -6.23
CA ARG A 224 -1.65 17.98 -6.41
C ARG A 224 -2.36 17.35 -5.22
N GLY A 225 -1.93 16.16 -4.81
CA GLY A 225 -2.51 15.49 -3.64
C GLY A 225 -2.33 16.29 -2.35
N CYS A 226 -1.19 16.97 -2.17
CA CYS A 226 -1.02 17.92 -1.06
C CYS A 226 -2.06 19.04 -1.11
N MET A 227 -2.27 19.67 -2.29
CA MET A 227 -3.26 20.74 -2.42
C MET A 227 -4.70 20.27 -2.20
N GLU A 228 -5.05 19.05 -2.63
CA GLU A 228 -6.36 18.45 -2.37
C GLU A 228 -6.59 18.19 -0.87
N ILE A 229 -5.58 17.73 -0.15
CA ILE A 229 -5.63 17.58 1.31
C ILE A 229 -5.76 18.96 1.98
N LEU A 230 -5.03 19.95 1.47
CA LEU A 230 -5.04 21.33 1.98
C LEU A 230 -6.26 22.14 1.55
N ALA A 231 -7.16 21.62 0.72
CA ALA A 231 -8.38 22.32 0.31
C ALA A 231 -9.23 22.79 1.50
N VAL A 232 -9.22 22.03 2.61
CA VAL A 232 -9.87 22.39 3.87
C VAL A 232 -9.31 23.67 4.53
N LYS A 233 -8.14 24.14 4.07
CA LYS A 233 -7.45 25.35 4.52
C LYS A 233 -7.52 26.49 3.49
N ASN A 234 -8.46 26.46 2.54
CA ASN A 234 -8.69 27.51 1.54
C ASN A 234 -7.39 28.08 0.90
N PRO A 235 -6.61 27.24 0.20
CA PRO A 235 -5.32 27.66 -0.36
C PRO A 235 -5.49 28.70 -1.47
N ALA A 236 -4.67 29.76 -1.43
CA ALA A 236 -4.62 30.81 -2.45
C ALA A 236 -3.18 31.18 -2.79
N ILE A 237 -2.89 31.47 -4.06
CA ILE A 237 -1.59 32.02 -4.47
C ILE A 237 -1.68 33.55 -4.44
N SER A 238 -0.69 34.17 -3.83
CA SER A 238 -0.52 35.63 -3.82
C SER A 238 0.93 35.94 -4.17
N GLY A 239 1.19 36.31 -5.43
CA GLY A 239 2.55 36.50 -5.93
C GLY A 239 3.35 35.19 -5.90
N ARG A 240 4.45 35.17 -5.14
CA ARG A 240 5.33 33.98 -5.00
C ARG A 240 5.04 33.15 -3.75
N SER A 241 3.87 33.33 -3.15
CA SER A 241 3.57 32.70 -1.88
C SER A 241 2.23 31.95 -1.92
N LEU A 242 2.21 30.79 -1.27
CA LEU A 242 0.97 30.08 -0.95
C LEU A 242 0.45 30.56 0.41
N VAL A 243 -0.79 31.01 0.44
CA VAL A 243 -1.49 31.41 1.66
C VAL A 243 -2.52 30.34 2.00
N LEU A 244 -2.47 29.85 3.24
CA LEU A 244 -3.43 28.90 3.80
C LEU A 244 -4.17 29.56 4.96
N GLU A 245 -5.48 29.33 5.05
CA GLU A 245 -6.30 29.65 6.21
C GLU A 245 -6.26 28.50 7.22
N GLY A 246 -5.78 28.82 8.42
CA GLY A 246 -5.85 27.97 9.60
C GLY A 246 -6.75 28.58 10.66
N ARG A 247 -6.98 27.78 11.71
CA ARG A 247 -7.56 28.25 12.97
C ARG A 247 -6.55 28.00 14.08
N MET A 248 -6.46 28.92 15.02
CA MET A 248 -5.63 28.79 16.21
C MET A 248 -6.48 29.11 17.44
N PHE A 249 -6.26 28.37 18.52
CA PHE A 249 -6.93 28.64 19.79
C PHE A 249 -6.55 30.03 20.30
N ASP A 250 -7.54 30.80 20.71
CA ASP A 250 -7.40 32.13 21.29
C ASP A 250 -7.72 32.06 22.79
N PRO A 251 -6.70 32.08 23.66
CA PRO A 251 -6.90 31.98 25.10
C PRO A 251 -7.68 33.18 25.66
N ASN A 252 -7.59 34.36 25.05
CA ASN A 252 -8.30 35.54 25.53
C ASN A 252 -9.81 35.41 25.29
N LYS A 253 -10.21 34.86 24.14
CA LYS A 253 -11.62 34.51 23.89
C LYS A 253 -12.13 33.48 24.89
N ALA A 254 -11.35 32.44 25.16
CA ALA A 254 -11.73 31.41 26.14
C ALA A 254 -11.92 32.02 27.55
N VAL A 255 -10.99 32.86 28.01
CA VAL A 255 -11.13 33.56 29.30
C VAL A 255 -12.37 34.46 29.32
N SER A 256 -12.65 35.19 28.22
CA SER A 256 -13.83 36.07 28.13
C SER A 256 -15.16 35.30 28.20
N LEU A 257 -15.16 34.01 27.87
CA LEU A 257 -16.31 33.11 27.98
C LEU A 257 -16.38 32.38 29.34
N GLY A 258 -15.55 32.76 30.31
CA GLY A 258 -15.57 32.23 31.67
C GLY A 258 -14.69 31.00 31.90
N LEU A 259 -13.88 30.59 30.92
CA LEU A 259 -12.96 29.47 31.09
C LEU A 259 -11.69 29.86 31.85
N ARG A 260 -11.20 28.95 32.69
CA ARG A 260 -9.90 29.08 33.38
C ARG A 260 -8.81 28.35 32.61
N HIS A 261 -7.58 28.83 32.71
CA HIS A 261 -6.41 28.12 32.20
C HIS A 261 -6.34 26.70 32.76
N GLY A 262 -6.09 25.71 31.91
CA GLY A 262 -5.96 24.32 32.33
C GLY A 262 -6.56 23.30 31.35
N PRO A 263 -7.10 22.18 31.84
CA PRO A 263 -7.58 21.06 31.02
C PRO A 263 -8.61 21.46 29.96
N ASP A 264 -9.46 22.43 30.26
CA ASP A 264 -10.53 22.88 29.36
C ASP A 264 -9.99 23.56 28.10
N PHE A 265 -8.89 24.31 28.20
CA PHE A 265 -8.22 24.88 27.04
C PHE A 265 -7.64 23.79 26.14
N ALA A 266 -7.06 22.75 26.75
CA ALA A 266 -6.54 21.60 26.00
C ALA A 266 -7.65 20.81 25.31
N ARG A 267 -8.83 20.70 25.93
CA ARG A 267 -10.01 20.07 25.32
C ARG A 267 -10.53 20.87 24.12
N LEU A 268 -10.74 22.17 24.28
CA LEU A 268 -11.20 23.05 23.19
C LEU A 268 -10.20 23.09 22.03
N SER A 269 -8.91 23.14 22.32
CA SER A 269 -7.84 23.08 21.31
C SER A 269 -7.83 21.75 20.53
N LYS A 270 -8.32 20.65 21.15
CA LYS A 270 -8.50 19.34 20.50
C LYS A 270 -9.86 19.17 19.82
N GLY A 271 -10.67 20.23 19.72
CA GLY A 271 -11.99 20.18 19.09
C GLY A 271 -13.07 19.55 19.97
N LEU A 272 -12.87 19.49 21.29
CA LEU A 272 -13.87 18.99 22.24
C LEU A 272 -14.56 20.15 22.94
N ALA A 273 -15.89 20.17 22.89
CA ALA A 273 -16.69 21.15 23.62
C ALA A 273 -16.57 20.97 25.14
N VAL A 274 -16.77 22.06 25.87
CA VAL A 274 -16.61 22.14 27.33
C VAL A 274 -17.84 22.83 27.94
N ASP A 275 -18.37 22.26 29.02
CA ASP A 275 -19.44 22.89 29.83
C ASP A 275 -18.83 23.82 30.87
N VAL A 276 -19.32 25.06 30.91
CA VAL A 276 -18.93 26.09 31.86
C VAL A 276 -20.20 26.63 32.51
N GLY A 277 -20.52 26.13 33.71
CA GLY A 277 -21.67 26.62 34.48
C GLY A 277 -23.03 26.41 33.81
N GLY A 278 -23.20 25.34 33.04
CA GLY A 278 -24.44 25.00 32.32
C GLY A 278 -24.49 25.54 30.90
N ARG A 279 -23.46 26.26 30.43
CA ARG A 279 -23.29 26.66 29.03
C ARG A 279 -22.23 25.80 28.36
N MET A 280 -22.62 25.13 27.28
CA MET A 280 -21.69 24.44 26.38
C MET A 280 -20.96 25.44 25.49
N ILE A 281 -19.64 25.53 25.64
CA ILE A 281 -18.75 26.30 24.78
C ILE A 281 -18.18 25.40 23.69
N GLN A 282 -18.44 25.77 22.44
CA GLN A 282 -17.94 25.07 21.27
C GLN A 282 -16.50 25.51 20.93
N PRO A 283 -15.64 24.60 20.42
CA PRO A 283 -14.28 24.94 20.00
C PRO A 283 -14.23 26.17 19.09
N GLU A 284 -15.17 26.30 18.14
CA GLU A 284 -15.22 27.38 17.17
C GLU A 284 -15.35 28.77 17.80
N GLU A 285 -16.00 28.89 18.97
CA GLU A 285 -16.20 30.15 19.69
C GLU A 285 -14.88 30.74 20.21
N VAL A 286 -13.89 29.89 20.48
CA VAL A 286 -12.60 30.26 21.05
C VAL A 286 -11.45 30.15 20.05
N MET A 287 -11.75 29.97 18.77
CA MET A 287 -10.75 29.94 17.71
C MET A 287 -10.65 31.31 17.03
N GLN A 288 -9.46 31.63 16.53
CA GLN A 288 -9.23 32.76 15.65
C GLN A 288 -8.64 32.29 14.31
N LYS A 289 -8.96 33.00 13.23
CA LYS A 289 -8.36 32.73 11.93
C LYS A 289 -6.87 33.08 11.99
N LYS A 290 -6.03 32.21 11.44
CA LYS A 290 -4.60 32.44 11.27
C LYS A 290 -4.25 32.18 9.82
N LYS A 291 -3.52 33.10 9.19
CA LYS A 291 -2.94 32.86 7.86
C LYS A 291 -1.56 32.22 8.02
N ILE A 292 -1.32 31.15 7.29
CA ILE A 292 0.01 30.55 7.13
C ILE A 292 0.48 30.95 5.73
N LYS A 293 1.63 31.61 5.65
CA LYS A 293 2.24 32.02 4.39
C LYS A 293 3.48 31.18 4.14
N ILE A 294 3.56 30.55 2.98
CA ILE A 294 4.69 29.72 2.54
C ILE A 294 5.27 30.39 1.30
N GLU A 295 6.56 30.74 1.35
CA GLU A 295 7.26 31.23 0.17
C GLU A 295 7.58 30.08 -0.79
N LEU A 296 7.34 30.29 -2.07
CA LEU A 296 7.48 29.27 -3.10
C LEU A 296 8.71 29.56 -3.98
N ASP A 297 9.55 28.55 -4.13
CA ASP A 297 10.61 28.56 -5.15
C ASP A 297 10.01 28.49 -6.56
N ILE A 298 10.85 28.76 -7.57
CA ILE A 298 10.44 28.82 -8.98
C ILE A 298 9.84 27.48 -9.42
N GLU A 299 10.50 26.37 -9.07
CA GLU A 299 10.07 25.02 -9.47
C GLU A 299 8.69 24.67 -8.88
N THR A 300 8.46 24.99 -7.61
CA THR A 300 7.18 24.76 -6.93
C THR A 300 6.07 25.62 -7.56
N LEU A 301 6.36 26.89 -7.87
CA LEU A 301 5.41 27.77 -8.57
C LEU A 301 5.04 27.22 -9.95
N GLU A 302 6.01 26.75 -10.72
CA GLU A 302 5.77 26.13 -12.04
C GLU A 302 4.95 24.84 -11.92
N LEU A 303 5.26 23.99 -10.95
CA LEU A 303 4.49 22.76 -10.72
C LEU A 303 3.05 23.07 -10.31
N LEU A 304 2.83 24.08 -9.46
CA LEU A 304 1.50 24.49 -8.99
C LEU A 304 0.68 25.20 -10.07
N SER A 305 1.28 26.07 -10.89
CA SER A 305 0.58 26.81 -11.95
C SER A 305 -0.01 25.84 -12.99
N GLN A 306 0.70 24.74 -13.27
CA GLN A 306 0.21 23.68 -14.13
C GLN A 306 -0.95 22.85 -13.54
N LEU A 307 -1.29 23.00 -12.25
CA LEU A 307 -2.37 22.22 -11.64
C LEU A 307 -3.76 22.78 -11.97
N GLY A 308 -3.89 24.09 -12.18
CA GLY A 308 -5.18 24.76 -12.38
C GLY A 308 -6.11 24.73 -11.16
N VAL A 309 -5.60 24.38 -9.98
CA VAL A 309 -6.40 24.13 -8.75
C VAL A 309 -6.47 25.35 -7.83
N LEU A 310 -5.71 26.41 -8.10
CA LEU A 310 -5.55 27.53 -7.16
C LEU A 310 -6.22 28.79 -7.68
N ARG A 311 -6.94 29.47 -6.78
CA ARG A 311 -7.52 30.79 -7.04
C ARG A 311 -6.41 31.83 -6.93
N ASP A 312 -6.36 32.77 -7.86
CA ASP A 312 -5.55 33.97 -7.71
C ASP A 312 -6.12 34.79 -6.55
N GLY A 313 -5.31 34.95 -5.50
CA GLY A 313 -5.60 35.88 -4.42
C GLY A 313 -5.24 37.29 -4.88
N SER A 314 -6.23 38.02 -5.40
CA SER A 314 -6.18 39.48 -5.57
C SER A 314 -6.12 40.19 -4.22
#